data_AF-A0A352VBH6-F1
#
_entry.id   AF-A0A352VBH6-F1
#
_cell.length_a   1.000
_cell.length_b   1.000
_cell.length_c   1.000
_cell.angle_alpha   90.00
_cell.angle_beta   90.00
_cell.angle_gamma   90.00
#
_symmetry.space_group_name_H-M   'P 1'
#
loop_
_entity.id
_entity.type
_entity.pdbx_description
1 polymer ?
#
loop_
_entity_poly.entity_id
_entity_poly.type
_entity_poly.pdbx_seq_one_letter_code
_entity_poly.pdbx_strand_id
1 'polypeptide(L)'
;MPTMCDKCFSISAMKYYSKCKCADKKCNGSMIEIDELFLISISILNKKGYRTTFCCSGHPVEHKTIYNHSYISFDSNILLPNLPVGFKYDEDIDCNINGDIVIRKFFSDLNNDSKITKELLITAKDVLEWAESLPDEKHIL
;
A
#
# COMPACT_ATOMS: atom_id res chain seq x y z
N MET A 1 4.75 8.58 -10.45
CA MET A 1 3.82 8.49 -9.30
C MET A 1 4.49 9.21 -8.12
N PRO A 2 3.81 9.51 -6.99
CA PRO A 2 4.44 10.22 -5.87
C PRO A 2 5.53 9.38 -5.19
N THR A 3 6.38 10.03 -4.39
CA THR A 3 7.50 9.34 -3.72
C THR A 3 7.44 9.48 -2.20
N MET A 4 7.94 8.46 -1.51
CA MET A 4 8.07 8.39 -0.06
C MET A 4 9.50 8.00 0.32
N CYS A 5 10.04 8.51 1.43
CA CYS A 5 11.32 8.03 1.94
C CYS A 5 11.19 6.64 2.57
N ASP A 6 12.08 5.71 2.21
CA ASP A 6 12.13 4.33 2.70
C ASP A 6 12.47 4.16 4.19
N LYS A 7 12.98 5.21 4.85
CA LYS A 7 13.38 5.21 6.26
C LYS A 7 12.47 6.02 7.16
N CYS A 8 12.20 7.29 6.83
CA CYS A 8 11.40 8.18 7.68
C CYS A 8 9.96 8.38 7.20
N PHE A 9 9.59 7.79 6.07
CA PHE A 9 8.23 7.83 5.52
C PHE A 9 7.70 9.23 5.24
N SER A 10 8.59 10.21 5.11
CA SER A 10 8.23 11.54 4.64
C SER A 10 7.86 11.47 3.16
N ILE A 11 6.75 12.10 2.80
CA ILE A 11 6.26 12.18 1.43
C ILE A 11 6.93 13.36 0.72
N SER A 12 7.24 13.19 -0.57
CA SER A 12 7.69 14.26 -1.45
C SER A 12 6.82 14.33 -2.70
N ALA A 13 6.43 15.55 -3.07
CA ALA A 13 5.71 15.82 -4.31
C ALA A 13 6.61 15.80 -5.56
N MET A 14 7.92 15.55 -5.41
CA MET A 14 8.83 15.48 -6.56
C MET A 14 8.48 14.27 -7.45
N LYS A 15 8.03 14.57 -8.67
CA LYS A 15 7.46 13.59 -9.62
C LYS A 15 8.50 12.71 -10.33
N TYR A 16 9.79 12.98 -10.18
CA TYR A 16 10.83 12.31 -10.97
C TYR A 16 12.11 12.16 -10.14
N TYR A 17 12.73 10.98 -10.22
CA TYR A 17 14.01 10.51 -9.65
C TYR A 17 13.94 9.64 -8.38
N SER A 18 13.89 8.32 -8.60
CA SER A 18 14.20 7.24 -7.63
C SER A 18 15.65 7.22 -7.12
N LYS A 19 16.47 8.22 -7.48
CA LYS A 19 17.85 8.42 -6.99
C LYS A 19 17.98 9.59 -6.02
N CYS A 20 16.88 10.25 -5.68
CA CYS A 20 16.90 11.35 -4.73
C CYS A 20 17.04 10.83 -3.29
N LYS A 21 17.87 11.53 -2.52
CA LYS A 21 17.93 11.34 -1.07
C LYS A 21 16.73 12.00 -0.41
N CYS A 22 16.34 11.49 0.74
CA CYS A 22 15.40 12.15 1.63
C CYS A 22 15.80 13.63 1.84
N ALA A 23 14.82 14.53 1.81
CA ALA A 23 15.04 15.95 2.05
C ALA A 23 15.57 16.23 3.46
N ASP A 24 15.24 15.36 4.43
CA ASP A 24 15.89 15.36 5.73
C ASP A 24 17.31 14.79 5.60
N LYS A 25 18.28 15.71 5.67
CA LYS A 25 19.72 15.41 5.63
C LYS A 25 20.16 14.44 6.73
N LYS A 26 19.42 14.31 7.83
CA LYS A 26 19.70 13.37 8.93
C LYS A 26 19.19 11.96 8.64
N CYS A 27 18.12 11.81 7.88
CA CYS A 27 17.52 10.52 7.57
C CYS A 27 18.40 9.68 6.63
N ASN A 28 18.95 10.32 5.59
CA ASN A 28 19.82 9.67 4.61
C ASN A 28 19.16 8.42 3.97
N GLY A 29 17.82 8.44 3.84
CA GLY A 29 17.03 7.43 3.15
C GLY A 29 16.89 7.71 1.67
N SER A 30 16.42 6.70 0.92
CA SER A 30 16.13 6.79 -0.50
C SER A 30 14.66 7.13 -0.73
N MET A 31 14.37 7.87 -1.78
CA MET A 31 12.99 8.12 -2.21
C MET A 31 12.53 6.98 -3.11
N ILE A 32 11.46 6.30 -2.71
CA ILE A 32 10.83 5.20 -3.45
C ILE A 32 9.47 5.65 -3.99
N GLU A 33 9.08 5.10 -5.14
CA GLU A 33 7.79 5.36 -5.76
C GLU A 33 6.69 4.56 -5.06
N ILE A 34 5.55 5.21 -4.80
CA ILE A 34 4.39 4.60 -4.15
C ILE A 34 3.16 4.90 -5.00
N ASP A 35 2.22 3.96 -5.00
CA ASP A 35 0.90 4.15 -5.59
C ASP A 35 0.22 5.40 -5.02
N GLU A 36 -0.29 6.26 -5.89
CA GLU A 36 -0.81 7.58 -5.48
C GLU A 36 -2.03 7.52 -4.57
N LEU A 37 -2.88 6.50 -4.74
CA LEU A 37 -4.07 6.32 -3.91
C LEU A 37 -3.72 5.76 -2.53
N PHE A 38 -2.61 5.03 -2.41
CA PHE A 38 -2.18 4.42 -1.15
C PHE A 38 -1.07 5.20 -0.43
N LEU A 39 -0.48 6.22 -1.06
CA LEU A 39 0.66 6.98 -0.53
C LEU A 39 0.52 7.40 0.94
N ILE A 40 -0.63 7.98 1.31
CA ILE A 40 -0.88 8.46 2.67
C ILE A 40 -1.00 7.28 3.63
N SER A 41 -1.81 6.28 3.28
CA SER A 41 -2.04 5.09 4.09
C SER A 41 -0.75 4.31 4.34
N ILE A 42 0.08 4.13 3.31
CA ILE A 42 1.38 3.45 3.41
C ILE A 42 2.35 4.25 4.30
N SER A 43 2.36 5.58 4.19
CA SER A 43 3.16 6.42 5.09
C SER A 43 2.74 6.25 6.56
N ILE A 44 1.43 6.22 6.83
CA ILE A 44 0.88 6.01 8.17
C ILE A 44 1.25 4.62 8.71
N LEU A 45 0.99 3.56 7.95
CA LEU A 45 1.29 2.18 8.32
C LEU A 45 2.76 2.02 8.71
N ASN A 46 3.67 2.48 7.86
CA ASN A 46 5.11 2.39 8.13
C ASN A 46 5.55 3.20 9.36
N LYS A 47 4.98 4.40 9.59
CA LYS A 47 5.26 5.20 10.80
C LYS A 47 4.77 4.53 12.08
N LYS A 48 3.66 3.80 12.00
CA LYS A 48 3.11 3.00 13.11
C LYS A 48 3.86 1.69 13.34
N GLY A 49 4.78 1.32 12.45
CA GLY A 49 5.59 0.09 12.56
C GLY A 49 5.10 -1.08 11.70
N TYR A 50 3.97 -0.95 11.00
CA TYR A 50 3.52 -1.94 10.02
C TYR A 50 4.31 -1.77 8.72
N ARG A 51 5.51 -2.33 8.71
CA ARG A 51 6.46 -2.18 7.61
C ARG A 51 5.91 -2.82 6.33
N THR A 52 5.74 -2.01 5.29
CA THR A 52 5.24 -2.44 3.98
C THR A 52 6.39 -2.64 3.00
N THR A 53 6.29 -3.64 2.12
CA THR A 53 7.28 -3.92 1.06
C THR A 53 6.80 -3.50 -0.32
N PHE A 54 5.55 -3.81 -0.68
CA PHE A 54 4.94 -3.47 -1.96
C PHE A 54 3.47 -3.09 -1.81
N CYS A 55 2.94 -2.30 -2.75
CA CYS A 55 1.51 -2.00 -2.79
C CYS A 55 1.04 -1.63 -4.20
N CYS A 56 -0.24 -1.86 -4.47
CA CYS A 56 -0.92 -1.36 -5.66
C CYS A 56 -2.40 -1.14 -5.32
N SER A 57 -2.95 0.00 -5.71
CA SER A 57 -4.39 0.26 -5.53
C SER A 57 -5.24 -0.46 -6.57
N GLY A 58 -4.64 -0.93 -7.67
CA GLY A 58 -5.33 -1.54 -8.80
C GLY A 58 -5.44 -0.58 -9.98
N HIS A 59 -5.69 -1.11 -11.18
CA HIS A 59 -5.77 -0.28 -12.39
C HIS A 59 -7.02 -0.61 -13.22
N PRO A 60 -7.77 0.40 -13.68
CA PRO A 60 -8.83 0.21 -14.67
C PRO A 60 -8.15 0.13 -16.04
N VAL A 61 -7.78 -1.06 -16.51
CA VAL A 61 -7.22 -1.21 -17.87
C VAL A 61 -8.14 -2.10 -18.70
N GLU A 62 -8.59 -1.53 -19.83
CA GLU A 62 -9.63 -2.01 -20.77
C GLU A 62 -9.51 -3.45 -21.28
N HIS A 63 -8.42 -4.19 -21.03
CA HIS A 63 -8.19 -5.45 -21.75
C HIS A 63 -7.58 -6.63 -20.97
N LYS A 64 -7.37 -6.56 -19.65
CA LYS A 64 -6.74 -7.69 -18.94
C LYS A 64 -7.27 -7.88 -17.51
N THR A 65 -7.78 -9.08 -17.25
CA THR A 65 -8.29 -9.58 -15.95
C THR A 65 -7.26 -9.62 -14.81
N ILE A 66 -5.99 -9.35 -15.09
CA ILE A 66 -4.87 -9.61 -14.17
C ILE A 66 -4.56 -8.49 -13.16
N TYR A 67 -5.11 -7.27 -13.30
CA TYR A 67 -4.81 -6.14 -12.40
C TYR A 67 -6.02 -5.56 -11.66
N ASN A 68 -7.10 -6.34 -11.56
CA ASN A 68 -8.37 -5.93 -10.95
C ASN A 68 -8.40 -6.20 -9.45
N HIS A 69 -7.31 -5.87 -8.78
CA HIS A 69 -7.21 -6.04 -7.34
C HIS A 69 -6.33 -4.95 -6.75
N SER A 70 -6.62 -4.60 -5.50
CA SER A 70 -5.68 -3.87 -4.67
C SER A 70 -4.90 -4.85 -3.80
N TYR A 71 -3.64 -4.54 -3.51
CA TYR A 71 -2.87 -5.28 -2.52
C TYR A 71 -1.91 -4.40 -1.73
N ILE A 72 -1.57 -4.87 -0.52
CA ILE A 72 -0.49 -4.35 0.30
C ILE A 72 0.29 -5.56 0.82
N SER A 73 1.61 -5.53 0.65
CA SER A 73 2.55 -6.52 1.16
C SER A 73 3.31 -5.95 2.35
N PHE A 74 3.52 -6.77 3.37
CA PHE A 74 4.18 -6.44 4.62
C PHE A 74 5.36 -7.37 4.86
N ASP A 75 6.33 -6.91 5.65
CA ASP A 75 7.38 -7.79 6.15
C ASP A 75 6.77 -9.00 6.89
N SER A 76 7.39 -10.16 6.77
CA SER A 76 6.92 -11.45 7.31
C SER A 76 6.62 -11.49 8.83
N ASN A 77 7.13 -10.54 9.60
CA ASN A 77 6.97 -10.48 11.06
C ASN A 77 5.83 -9.55 11.52
N ILE A 78 5.12 -8.90 10.60
CA ILE A 78 4.05 -7.96 10.95
C ILE A 78 2.77 -8.70 11.35
N LEU A 79 2.19 -8.32 12.49
CA LEU A 79 0.89 -8.82 12.94
C LEU A 79 -0.18 -7.75 12.72
N LEU A 80 -1.14 -8.02 11.83
CA LEU A 80 -2.27 -7.13 11.58
C LEU A 80 -3.44 -7.49 12.52
N PRO A 81 -3.92 -6.57 13.38
CA PRO A 81 -5.00 -6.87 14.32
C PRO A 81 -6.36 -7.05 13.61
N ASN A 82 -6.55 -6.38 12.48
CA ASN A 82 -7.71 -6.52 11.60
C ASN A 82 -7.32 -6.06 10.18
N LEU A 83 -8.19 -6.37 9.20
CA LEU A 83 -7.98 -6.03 7.79
C LEU A 83 -8.94 -4.92 7.34
N PRO A 84 -8.56 -4.10 6.33
CA PRO A 84 -9.46 -3.14 5.73
C PRO A 84 -10.63 -3.84 5.03
N VAL A 85 -11.75 -3.12 4.88
CA VAL A 85 -13.00 -3.71 4.39
C VAL A 85 -12.83 -4.36 3.01
N GLY A 86 -13.17 -5.64 2.95
CA GLY A 86 -13.11 -6.46 1.73
C GLY A 86 -11.74 -7.04 1.40
N PHE A 87 -10.69 -6.72 2.17
CA PHE A 87 -9.40 -7.37 2.03
C PHE A 87 -9.38 -8.73 2.74
N LYS A 88 -8.60 -9.63 2.19
CA LYS A 88 -8.27 -10.94 2.77
C LYS A 88 -6.77 -11.16 2.69
N TYR A 89 -6.24 -12.08 3.48
CA TYR A 89 -4.88 -12.58 3.25
C TYR A 89 -4.82 -13.25 1.89
N ASP A 90 -3.73 -12.98 1.17
CA ASP A 90 -3.44 -13.67 -0.07
C ASP A 90 -2.94 -15.08 0.25
N GLU A 91 -3.64 -16.08 -0.25
CA GLU A 91 -3.32 -17.49 -0.02
C GLU A 91 -2.38 -18.05 -1.11
N ASP A 92 -2.12 -17.28 -2.18
CA ASP A 92 -1.20 -17.69 -3.24
C ASP A 92 0.27 -17.63 -2.78
N ILE A 93 0.80 -18.81 -2.44
CA ILE A 93 2.17 -19.04 -1.94
C ILE A 93 3.23 -18.46 -2.88
N ASP A 94 2.99 -18.47 -4.20
CA ASP A 94 3.93 -17.98 -5.22
C ASP A 94 4.14 -16.46 -5.18
N CYS A 95 3.25 -15.72 -4.53
CA CYS A 95 3.33 -14.26 -4.40
C CYS A 95 4.08 -13.82 -3.13
N ASN A 96 4.34 -14.75 -2.19
CA ASN A 96 5.03 -14.48 -0.93
C ASN A 96 6.54 -14.49 -1.16
N ILE A 97 7.04 -13.48 -1.87
CA ILE A 97 8.47 -13.24 -2.03
C ILE A 97 9.05 -13.07 -0.63
N ASN A 98 9.86 -14.04 -0.17
CA ASN A 98 10.52 -14.06 1.14
C ASN A 98 9.61 -14.23 2.37
N GLY A 99 8.40 -14.78 2.20
CA GLY A 99 7.47 -15.02 3.31
C GLY A 99 6.72 -13.76 3.78
N ASP A 100 6.72 -12.70 2.97
CA ASP A 100 5.92 -11.50 3.18
C ASP A 100 4.43 -11.83 3.38
N ILE A 101 3.76 -11.01 4.17
CA ILE A 101 2.31 -11.10 4.38
C ILE A 101 1.63 -10.19 3.37
N VAL A 102 0.82 -10.75 2.48
CA VAL A 102 0.07 -9.98 1.49
C VAL A 102 -1.40 -9.97 1.85
N ILE A 103 -2.02 -8.78 1.81
CA ILE A 103 -3.47 -8.63 1.86
C ILE A 103 -3.96 -8.12 0.51
N ARG A 104 -5.08 -8.67 0.02
CA ARG A 104 -5.62 -8.37 -1.30
C ARG A 104 -7.14 -8.21 -1.28
N LYS A 105 -7.65 -7.30 -2.11
CA LYS A 105 -9.07 -7.14 -2.41
C LYS A 105 -9.27 -7.24 -3.92
N PHE A 106 -10.12 -8.16 -4.36
CA PHE A 106 -10.47 -8.34 -5.76
C PHE A 106 -11.73 -7.55 -6.11
N PHE A 107 -11.76 -6.94 -7.29
CA PHE A 107 -12.93 -6.23 -7.83
C PHE A 107 -13.75 -7.15 -8.73
N SER A 108 -15.07 -7.12 -8.57
CA SER A 108 -15.97 -8.08 -9.22
C SER A 108 -16.54 -7.64 -10.57
N ASP A 109 -16.56 -6.33 -10.88
CA ASP A 109 -17.18 -5.81 -12.10
C ASP A 109 -16.13 -5.20 -13.04
N LEU A 110 -15.75 -5.97 -14.06
CA LEU A 110 -14.62 -5.66 -14.96
C LEU A 110 -15.04 -4.94 -16.25
N ASN A 111 -16.34 -4.71 -16.45
CA ASN A 111 -16.89 -4.25 -17.73
C ASN A 111 -17.27 -2.77 -17.71
N ASN A 112 -16.94 -2.03 -16.64
CA ASN A 112 -17.31 -0.63 -16.50
C ASN A 112 -16.24 0.16 -15.74
N ASP A 113 -15.41 0.89 -16.50
CA ASP A 113 -14.31 1.71 -15.97
C ASP A 113 -14.75 2.73 -14.91
N SER A 114 -15.95 3.29 -15.05
CA SER A 114 -16.49 4.25 -14.08
C SER A 114 -16.79 3.57 -12.73
N LYS A 115 -17.33 2.35 -12.76
CA LYS A 115 -17.55 1.57 -11.53
C LYS A 115 -16.24 1.15 -10.89
N ILE A 116 -15.28 0.65 -11.67
CA ILE A 116 -13.95 0.27 -11.17
C ILE A 116 -13.28 1.48 -10.53
N THR A 117 -13.26 2.63 -11.22
CA THR A 117 -12.68 3.87 -10.68
C THR A 117 -13.32 4.24 -9.34
N LYS A 118 -14.64 4.13 -9.23
CA LYS A 118 -15.34 4.39 -7.97
C LYS A 118 -14.95 3.39 -6.88
N GLU A 119 -14.85 2.11 -7.20
CA GLU A 119 -14.41 1.07 -6.26
C GLU A 119 -12.95 1.26 -5.80
N LEU A 120 -12.06 1.70 -6.69
CA LEU A 120 -10.67 2.04 -6.37
C LEU A 120 -10.62 3.21 -5.37
N LEU A 121 -11.39 4.27 -5.61
CA LEU A 121 -11.45 5.44 -4.71
C LEU A 121 -12.05 5.10 -3.35
N ILE A 122 -13.12 4.29 -3.32
CA ILE A 122 -13.71 3.80 -2.07
C ILE A 122 -12.69 2.94 -1.32
N THR A 123 -12.00 2.04 -2.03
CA THR A 123 -10.99 1.17 -1.43
C THR A 123 -9.82 1.97 -0.87
N ALA A 124 -9.34 2.99 -1.58
CA ALA A 124 -8.30 3.90 -1.08
C ALA A 124 -8.73 4.61 0.21
N LYS A 125 -9.99 5.07 0.26
CA LYS A 125 -10.58 5.67 1.46
C LYS A 125 -10.64 4.65 2.62
N ASP A 126 -11.16 3.45 2.39
CA ASP A 126 -11.29 2.41 3.42
C ASP A 126 -9.91 2.01 3.98
N VAL A 127 -8.88 1.93 3.12
CA VAL A 127 -7.50 1.63 3.52
C VAL A 127 -6.90 2.77 4.33
N LEU A 128 -7.22 4.03 4.00
CA LEU A 128 -6.78 5.18 4.80
C LEU A 128 -7.41 5.18 6.20
N GLU A 129 -8.74 5.03 6.28
CA GLU A 129 -9.47 4.97 7.56
C GLU A 129 -8.96 3.80 8.42
N TRP A 130 -8.72 2.65 7.81
CA TRP A 130 -8.11 1.50 8.47
C TRP A 130 -6.71 1.84 9.00
N ALA A 131 -5.80 2.37 8.18
CA ALA A 131 -4.45 2.73 8.59
C ALA A 131 -4.44 3.76 9.74
N GLU A 132 -5.36 4.71 9.74
CA GLU A 132 -5.54 5.69 10.81
C GLU A 132 -6.06 5.05 12.11
N SER A 133 -6.93 4.04 12.01
CA SER A 133 -7.53 3.36 13.17
C SER A 133 -6.59 2.39 13.91
N LEU A 134 -5.55 1.88 13.24
CA LEU A 134 -4.63 0.92 13.86
C LEU A 134 -3.83 1.57 15.01
N PRO A 135 -3.55 0.85 16.11
CA PRO A 135 -2.57 1.31 17.10
C PRO A 135 -1.15 1.21 16.53
N ASP A 136 -0.15 1.81 17.19
CA ASP A 136 1.25 1.53 16.83
C ASP A 136 1.57 0.06 17.10
N GLU A 137 2.28 -0.59 16.17
CA GLU A 137 2.59 -2.03 16.20
C GLU A 137 3.34 -2.45 17.48
N LYS A 138 4.21 -1.58 17.99
CA LYS A 138 4.94 -1.77 19.25
C LYS A 138 4.05 -1.87 20.50
N HIS A 139 2.77 -1.54 20.39
CA HIS A 139 1.78 -1.62 21.47
C HIS A 139 0.89 -2.86 21.37
N ILE A 140 1.12 -3.77 20.42
CA ILE A 140 0.32 -5.00 20.22
C ILE A 140 0.88 -6.19 21.04
N LEU A 141 2.04 -6.04 21.69
CA LEU A 141 2.69 -7.06 22.52
C LEU A 141 2.50 -6.84 24.02
#